data_AF-A0A7T7AN13-F1
#
_entry.id   AF-A0A7T7AN13-F1
#
_cell.length_a   1.000
_cell.length_b   1.000
_cell.length_c   1.000
_cell.angle_alpha   90.00
_cell.angle_beta   90.00
_cell.angle_gamma   90.00
#
_symmetry.space_group_name_H-M   'P 1'
#
loop_
_entity.id
_entity.type
_entity.pdbx_description
1 polymer ?
#
loop_
_entity_poly.entity_id
_entity_poly.type
_entity_poly.pdbx_seq_one_letter_code
_entity_poly.pdbx_strand_id
1 'polypeptide(L)'
;MIVINRYDDDCENEYRNLRDNYKNIVDYLEENTEYIELVNFKYEGRESEFDTRFFNIIYDDIIEKSSVMRWAGTPKGPDDSNMYKVKASKELFDFMREQKFFFRAKKGGFLFDNLESQADIAFYNKNNICLLYTTTEEAIVGIYDEKIEKIAKGN
;
A
#
# COMPACT_ATOMS: atom_id res chain seq x y z
N MET A 1 5.05 -9.08 -13.18
CA MET A 1 4.30 -7.96 -12.58
C MET A 1 2.84 -8.21 -12.88
N ILE A 2 2.04 -8.38 -11.82
CA ILE A 2 0.59 -8.42 -11.91
C ILE A 2 0.02 -7.12 -11.38
N VAL A 3 -0.98 -6.60 -12.07
CA VAL A 3 -1.68 -5.37 -11.70
C VAL A 3 -3.14 -5.76 -11.51
N ILE A 4 -3.63 -5.64 -10.29
CA ILE A 4 -5.05 -5.89 -9.97
C ILE A 4 -5.71 -4.52 -9.80
N ASN A 5 -6.72 -4.25 -10.63
CA ASN A 5 -7.51 -3.01 -10.59
C ASN A 5 -8.99 -3.37 -10.39
N ARG A 6 -9.68 -2.73 -9.43
CA ARG A 6 -11.11 -3.00 -9.16
C ARG A 6 -12.03 -2.56 -10.31
N TYR A 7 -11.57 -1.71 -11.22
CA TYR A 7 -12.30 -1.27 -12.40
C TYR A 7 -12.19 -2.25 -13.57
N ASP A 8 -11.36 -3.28 -13.45
CA ASP A 8 -11.20 -4.32 -14.46
C ASP A 8 -12.13 -5.49 -14.12
N ASP A 9 -13.27 -5.55 -14.81
CA ASP A 9 -14.28 -6.61 -14.63
C ASP A 9 -13.72 -8.00 -14.96
N ASP A 10 -12.68 -8.09 -15.80
CA ASP A 10 -12.03 -9.37 -16.14
C ASP A 10 -11.21 -9.93 -14.97
N CYS A 11 -10.94 -9.11 -13.93
CA CYS A 11 -10.12 -9.44 -12.77
C CYS A 11 -10.92 -9.63 -11.46
N GLU A 12 -12.22 -9.89 -11.53
CA GLU A 12 -13.08 -10.00 -10.34
C GLU A 12 -12.59 -11.11 -9.37
N ASN A 13 -12.13 -12.25 -9.91
CA ASN A 13 -11.64 -13.37 -9.11
C ASN A 13 -10.32 -13.01 -8.40
N GLU A 14 -9.41 -12.33 -9.09
CA GLU A 14 -8.15 -11.84 -8.55
C GLU A 14 -8.39 -10.85 -7.41
N TYR A 15 -9.35 -9.94 -7.55
CA TYR A 15 -9.73 -9.02 -6.47
C TYR A 15 -10.29 -9.77 -5.24
N ARG A 16 -11.17 -10.76 -5.47
CA ARG A 16 -11.71 -11.59 -4.38
C ARG A 16 -10.61 -12.36 -3.67
N ASN A 17 -9.72 -13.02 -4.41
CA ASN A 17 -8.61 -13.76 -3.84
C ASN A 17 -7.61 -12.85 -3.11
N LEU A 18 -7.31 -11.68 -3.65
CA LEU A 18 -6.48 -10.67 -2.98
C LEU A 18 -7.08 -10.26 -1.63
N ARG A 19 -8.40 -10.03 -1.58
CA ARG A 19 -9.12 -9.71 -0.35
C ARG A 19 -9.07 -10.87 0.64
N ASP A 20 -9.36 -12.08 0.19
CA ASP A 20 -9.44 -13.26 1.06
C ASP A 20 -8.06 -13.68 1.60
N ASN A 21 -6.99 -13.38 0.85
CA ASN A 21 -5.61 -13.67 1.22
C ASN A 21 -4.84 -12.48 1.79
N TYR A 22 -5.50 -11.34 2.04
CA TYR A 22 -4.86 -10.10 2.49
C TYR A 22 -3.90 -10.32 3.67
N LYS A 23 -4.34 -11.03 4.71
CA LYS A 23 -3.52 -11.26 5.90
C LYS A 23 -2.27 -12.10 5.61
N ASN A 24 -2.39 -13.12 4.77
CA ASN A 24 -1.25 -13.94 4.35
C ASN A 24 -0.22 -13.11 3.56
N ILE A 25 -0.68 -12.11 2.79
CA ILE A 25 0.19 -11.17 2.09
C ILE A 25 0.89 -10.26 3.11
N VAL A 26 0.16 -9.72 4.10
CA VAL A 26 0.74 -8.88 5.15
C VAL A 26 1.80 -9.65 5.96
N ASP A 27 1.54 -10.90 6.32
CA ASP A 27 2.51 -11.75 7.04
C ASP A 27 3.79 -11.96 6.22
N TYR A 28 3.66 -12.22 4.91
CA TYR A 28 4.82 -12.33 4.03
C TYR A 28 5.57 -11.00 3.89
N LEU A 29 4.85 -9.88 3.80
CA LEU A 29 5.46 -8.55 3.73
C LEU A 29 6.23 -8.22 5.01
N GLU A 30 5.71 -8.57 6.18
CA GLU A 30 6.39 -8.37 7.48
C GLU A 30 7.77 -9.04 7.52
N GLU A 31 7.88 -10.27 6.99
CA GLU A 31 9.13 -11.03 6.97
C GLU A 31 10.15 -10.52 5.94
N ASN A 32 9.70 -9.84 4.88
CA ASN A 32 10.52 -9.58 3.70
C ASN A 32 10.74 -8.09 3.38
N THR A 33 10.04 -7.19 4.07
CA THR A 33 10.15 -5.74 3.88
C THR A 33 11.23 -5.17 4.78
N GLU A 34 12.17 -4.41 4.21
CA GLU A 34 13.16 -3.62 4.94
C GLU A 34 12.63 -2.21 5.23
N TYR A 35 11.93 -1.62 4.27
CA TYR A 35 11.31 -0.31 4.39
C TYR A 35 10.08 -0.19 3.48
N ILE A 36 9.22 0.77 3.79
CA ILE A 36 8.15 1.22 2.91
C ILE A 36 8.41 2.65 2.44
N GLU A 37 7.91 2.97 1.25
CA GLU A 37 7.76 4.34 0.78
C GLU A 37 6.28 4.70 0.84
N LEU A 38 5.98 5.82 1.49
CA LEU A 38 4.65 6.43 1.56
C LEU A 38 4.65 7.70 0.73
N VAL A 39 3.84 7.74 -0.32
CA VAL A 39 3.69 8.91 -1.22
C VAL A 39 2.26 9.42 -1.14
N ASN A 40 2.03 10.69 -1.46
CA ASN A 40 0.71 11.33 -1.34
C ASN A 40 0.14 11.33 0.09
N PHE A 41 1.01 11.14 1.08
CA PHE A 41 0.62 11.18 2.49
C PHE A 41 0.41 12.63 2.95
N LYS A 42 -0.85 13.07 2.93
CA LYS A 42 -1.26 14.45 3.25
C LYS A 42 -1.47 14.65 4.76
N TYR A 43 -0.42 14.46 5.55
CA TYR A 43 -0.43 14.86 6.95
C TYR A 43 0.06 16.32 7.10
N GLU A 44 -0.88 17.27 7.17
CA GLU A 44 -0.61 18.72 7.33
C GLU A 44 -1.08 19.27 8.69
N GLY A 45 -1.27 18.42 9.71
CA GLY A 45 -1.77 18.85 11.03
C GLY A 45 -3.21 19.39 11.02
N ARG A 46 -3.97 19.11 9.95
CA ARG A 46 -5.42 19.32 9.86
C ARG A 46 -6.02 17.98 9.46
N GLU A 47 -6.52 17.26 10.45
CA GLU A 47 -6.57 15.80 10.43
C GLU A 47 -7.99 15.27 10.22
N SER A 48 -8.11 14.22 9.40
CA SER A 48 -9.01 13.13 9.79
C SER A 48 -8.35 12.39 10.97
N GLU A 49 -9.10 12.00 12.00
CA GLU A 49 -8.60 11.31 13.22
C GLU A 49 -7.69 10.10 12.92
N PHE A 50 -7.81 9.55 11.72
CA PHE A 50 -7.17 8.33 11.32
C PHE A 50 -5.81 8.50 10.63
N ASP A 51 -5.60 9.60 9.89
CA ASP A 51 -4.26 9.96 9.38
C ASP A 51 -3.29 10.16 10.55
N THR A 52 -3.79 10.72 11.65
CA THR A 52 -3.08 10.87 12.93
C THR A 52 -2.68 9.53 13.52
N ARG A 53 -3.61 8.56 13.53
CA ARG A 53 -3.34 7.23 14.09
C ARG A 53 -2.24 6.54 13.30
N PHE A 54 -2.33 6.52 11.97
CA PHE A 54 -1.30 5.90 11.14
C PHE A 54 0.03 6.64 11.26
N PHE A 55 0.01 7.99 11.24
CA PHE A 55 1.22 8.79 11.42
C PHE A 55 1.92 8.50 12.74
N ASN A 56 1.18 8.42 13.85
CA ASN A 56 1.73 8.11 15.17
C ASN A 56 2.38 6.72 15.24
N ILE A 57 1.94 5.79 14.40
CA ILE A 57 2.53 4.44 14.31
C ILE A 57 3.88 4.48 13.60
N ILE A 58 3.99 5.30 12.55
CA ILE A 58 5.18 5.33 11.69
C ILE A 58 6.19 6.41 12.09
N TYR A 59 5.81 7.39 12.90
CA TYR A 59 6.57 8.64 13.12
C TYR A 59 8.02 8.39 13.54
N ASP A 60 8.22 7.50 14.53
CA ASP A 60 9.55 7.18 15.07
C ASP A 60 10.39 6.33 14.09
N ASP A 61 9.77 5.73 13.08
CA ASP A 61 10.42 4.88 12.07
C ASP A 61 10.71 5.63 10.74
N ILE A 62 10.35 6.91 10.64
CA ILE A 62 10.67 7.73 9.45
C ILE A 62 12.19 7.96 9.40
N ILE A 63 12.82 7.43 8.35
CA ILE A 63 14.28 7.53 8.13
C ILE A 63 14.65 8.55 7.05
N GLU A 64 13.72 8.89 6.16
CA GLU A 64 13.93 9.90 5.13
C GLU A 64 12.62 10.59 4.78
N LYS A 65 12.70 11.89 4.50
CA LYS A 65 11.65 12.65 3.84
C LYS A 65 12.25 13.34 2.62
N SER A 66 11.69 13.06 1.45
CA SER A 66 12.15 13.66 0.20
C SER A 66 10.98 13.96 -0.74
N SER A 67 11.28 14.80 -1.73
CA SER A 67 10.36 15.11 -2.83
C SER A 67 10.60 14.11 -3.95
N VAL A 68 9.53 13.58 -4.53
CA VAL A 68 9.60 12.63 -5.64
C VAL A 68 8.65 13.05 -6.76
N MET A 69 9.12 12.89 -8.01
CA MET A 69 8.29 13.04 -9.20
C MET A 69 7.72 11.71 -9.69
N ARG A 70 8.24 10.58 -9.20
CA ARG A 70 7.85 9.22 -9.60
C ARG A 70 7.96 8.28 -8.42
N TRP A 71 7.06 7.31 -8.37
CA TRP A 71 7.06 6.23 -7.39
C TRP A 71 6.55 4.93 -8.03
N ALA A 72 6.56 3.84 -7.26
CA ALA A 72 6.03 2.57 -7.73
C ALA A 72 4.53 2.72 -8.09
N GLY A 73 4.20 2.49 -9.37
CA GLY A 73 2.84 2.59 -9.88
C GLY A 73 2.56 3.80 -10.79
N THR A 74 3.45 4.80 -10.86
CA THR A 74 3.23 5.98 -11.72
C THR A 74 4.19 6.06 -12.92
N PRO A 75 3.71 5.77 -14.15
CA PRO A 75 4.55 5.80 -15.36
C PRO A 75 4.83 7.22 -15.89
N LYS A 76 4.01 8.22 -15.55
CA LYS A 76 4.19 9.63 -15.92
C LYS A 76 4.03 10.48 -14.67
N GLY A 77 5.06 11.23 -14.30
CA GLY A 77 5.06 12.08 -13.11
C GLY A 77 4.61 13.50 -13.44
N PRO A 78 3.48 13.99 -12.92
CA PRO A 78 3.05 15.37 -13.16
C PRO A 78 3.37 16.31 -11.98
N ASP A 79 3.49 15.82 -10.75
CA ASP A 79 3.54 16.69 -9.57
C ASP A 79 4.59 16.24 -8.52
N ASP A 80 5.27 17.24 -7.96
CA ASP A 80 6.19 17.11 -6.84
C ASP A 80 5.41 16.61 -5.61
N SER A 81 5.66 15.36 -5.19
CA SER A 81 4.97 14.71 -4.08
C SER A 81 5.91 14.46 -2.91
N ASN A 82 5.43 14.68 -1.69
CA ASN A 82 6.18 14.28 -0.50
C ASN A 82 6.19 12.75 -0.38
N MET A 83 7.39 12.20 -0.20
CA MET A 83 7.63 10.80 0.12
C MET A 83 8.24 10.69 1.51
N TYR A 84 7.72 9.74 2.29
CA TYR A 84 8.32 9.30 3.54
C TYR A 84 8.86 7.89 3.36
N LYS A 85 10.16 7.72 3.62
CA LYS A 85 10.77 6.40 3.74
C LYS A 85 10.69 6.00 5.20
N VAL A 86 9.99 4.90 5.46
CA VAL A 86 9.73 4.40 6.82
C VAL A 86 10.36 3.03 6.95
N LYS A 87 11.16 2.82 7.99
CA LYS A 87 11.71 1.51 8.30
C LYS A 87 10.57 0.54 8.61
N ALA A 88 10.68 -0.69 8.11
CA ALA A 88 9.73 -1.73 8.46
C ALA A 88 9.77 -2.01 9.98
N SER A 89 8.61 -1.97 10.63
CA SER A 89 8.46 -2.21 12.06
C SER A 89 7.27 -3.12 12.35
N LYS A 90 7.30 -3.76 13.51
CA LYS A 90 6.22 -4.66 13.92
C LYS A 90 4.91 -3.90 14.13
N GLU A 91 4.96 -2.70 14.71
CA GLU A 91 3.77 -1.87 14.92
C GLU A 91 3.06 -1.53 13.59
N LEU A 92 3.81 -1.25 12.52
CA LEU A 92 3.27 -1.02 11.18
C LEU A 92 2.49 -2.23 10.66
N PHE A 93 3.05 -3.44 10.75
CA PHE A 93 2.38 -4.65 10.28
C PHE A 93 1.24 -5.10 11.20
N ASP A 94 1.37 -4.90 12.50
CA ASP A 94 0.28 -5.07 13.47
C ASP A 94 -0.92 -4.20 13.07
N PHE A 95 -0.69 -2.93 12.76
CA PHE A 95 -1.73 -2.02 12.27
C PHE A 95 -2.34 -2.49 10.95
N MET A 96 -1.54 -2.91 9.97
CA MET A 96 -2.05 -3.44 8.70
C MET A 96 -2.93 -4.69 8.92
N ARG A 97 -2.57 -5.60 9.84
CA ARG A 97 -3.37 -6.81 10.11
C ARG A 97 -4.75 -6.53 10.73
N GLU A 98 -4.95 -5.38 11.37
CA GLU A 98 -6.28 -4.94 11.83
C GLU A 98 -7.25 -4.64 10.67
N GLN A 99 -6.70 -4.44 9.48
CA GLN A 99 -7.40 -4.01 8.30
C GLN A 99 -7.90 -5.24 7.53
N LYS A 100 -8.89 -5.03 6.66
CA LYS A 100 -9.55 -6.15 5.94
C LYS A 100 -9.02 -6.36 4.52
N PHE A 101 -8.39 -5.33 3.95
CA PHE A 101 -7.93 -5.27 2.56
C PHE A 101 -7.08 -4.01 2.38
N PHE A 102 -6.36 -3.92 1.26
CA PHE A 102 -5.59 -2.72 0.90
C PHE A 102 -6.49 -1.50 0.57
N PHE A 103 -7.71 -1.73 0.05
CA PHE A 103 -8.64 -0.64 -0.32
C PHE A 103 -10.11 -0.93 0.06
N ARG A 104 -10.84 0.05 0.63
CA ARG A 104 -12.27 -0.08 0.96
C ARG A 104 -13.17 0.32 -0.20
N ALA A 105 -13.98 -0.62 -0.67
CA ALA A 105 -15.08 -0.32 -1.57
C ALA A 105 -16.32 0.23 -0.83
N LYS A 106 -16.87 1.39 -1.24
CA LYS A 106 -18.27 1.73 -0.90
C LYS A 106 -19.24 0.86 -1.72
N LYS A 107 -20.37 0.44 -1.12
CA LYS A 107 -21.37 -0.44 -1.75
C LYS A 107 -21.97 0.22 -3.01
N GLY A 108 -21.93 -0.49 -4.14
CA GLY A 108 -22.67 -0.16 -5.37
C GLY A 108 -22.05 0.87 -6.31
N GLY A 109 -20.90 1.45 -5.96
CA GLY A 109 -20.19 2.43 -6.78
C GLY A 109 -18.78 2.67 -6.24
N PHE A 110 -17.82 2.89 -7.14
CA PHE A 110 -16.39 2.88 -6.84
C PHE A 110 -15.92 4.25 -6.34
N LEU A 111 -15.91 4.43 -5.02
CA LEU A 111 -14.97 5.33 -4.34
C LEU A 111 -14.24 4.47 -3.31
N PHE A 112 -12.91 4.53 -3.38
CA PHE A 112 -12.02 3.82 -2.49
C PHE A 112 -11.72 4.72 -1.31
N ASP A 113 -12.26 4.35 -0.15
CA ASP A 113 -11.80 4.91 1.11
C ASP A 113 -10.64 4.01 1.56
N ASN A 114 -9.48 4.58 1.83
CA ASN A 114 -8.28 3.80 2.09
C ASN A 114 -8.35 3.03 3.40
N LEU A 115 -7.24 2.37 3.69
CA LEU A 115 -6.58 2.32 4.99
C LEU A 115 -6.52 3.69 5.71
N GLU A 116 -7.59 4.49 5.73
CA GLU A 116 -7.71 5.83 6.32
C GLU A 116 -6.73 6.91 5.82
N SER A 117 -5.45 6.59 5.69
CA SER A 117 -4.39 7.28 4.96
C SER A 117 -4.59 7.20 3.46
N GLN A 118 -4.61 8.35 2.78
CA GLN A 118 -4.59 8.46 1.31
C GLN A 118 -3.19 8.26 0.69
N ALA A 119 -2.28 7.61 1.42
CA ALA A 119 -0.96 7.33 0.89
C ALA A 119 -0.96 6.16 -0.09
N ASP A 120 -0.23 6.35 -1.18
CA ASP A 120 0.30 5.24 -1.95
C ASP A 120 1.43 4.60 -1.13
N ILE A 121 1.47 3.27 -1.11
CA ILE A 121 2.42 2.52 -0.29
C ILE A 121 3.18 1.57 -1.20
N ALA A 122 4.51 1.57 -1.10
CA ALA A 122 5.36 0.61 -1.77
C ALA A 122 6.28 -0.10 -0.77
N PHE A 123 6.32 -1.42 -0.82
CA PHE A 123 7.08 -2.28 0.08
C PHE A 123 8.37 -2.72 -0.59
N TYR A 124 9.52 -2.48 0.05
CA TYR A 124 10.83 -2.83 -0.51
C TYR A 124 11.58 -3.77 0.39
N ASN A 125 12.25 -4.76 -0.22
CA ASN A 125 13.16 -5.64 0.51
C ASN A 125 14.55 -5.01 0.69
N LYS A 126 15.43 -5.70 1.41
CA LYS A 126 16.82 -5.31 1.66
C LYS A 126 17.68 -5.07 0.40
N ASN A 127 17.23 -5.56 -0.76
CA ASN A 127 17.92 -5.39 -2.05
C ASN A 127 17.35 -4.19 -2.85
N ASN A 128 16.49 -3.36 -2.24
CA ASN A 128 15.75 -2.27 -2.87
C ASN A 128 14.84 -2.73 -4.03
N ILE A 129 14.33 -3.95 -3.95
CA ILE A 129 13.36 -4.48 -4.92
C ILE A 129 11.96 -4.28 -4.33
N CYS A 130 11.10 -3.61 -5.08
CA CYS A 130 9.68 -3.47 -4.74
C CYS A 130 9.01 -4.85 -4.77
N LEU A 131 8.30 -5.21 -3.71
CA LEU A 131 7.57 -6.47 -3.57
C LEU A 131 6.11 -6.31 -4.01
N LEU A 132 5.49 -5.25 -3.49
CA LEU A 132 4.10 -4.86 -3.70
C LEU A 132 4.00 -3.35 -3.61
N TYR A 133 3.11 -2.75 -4.40
CA TYR A 133 2.69 -1.37 -4.19
C TYR A 133 1.17 -1.23 -4.31
N THR A 134 0.65 -0.16 -3.71
CA THR A 134 -0.72 0.27 -3.82
C THR A 134 -0.75 1.69 -4.37
N THR A 135 -1.63 1.97 -5.34
CA THR A 135 -1.99 3.36 -5.67
C THR A 135 -3.46 3.59 -5.32
N THR A 136 -3.71 4.60 -4.50
CA THR A 136 -5.02 4.90 -3.93
C THR A 136 -5.99 5.44 -4.97
N GLU A 137 -5.57 6.41 -5.79
CA GLU A 137 -6.46 7.08 -6.74
C GLU A 137 -6.93 6.14 -7.85
N GLU A 138 -6.02 5.32 -8.38
CA GLU A 138 -6.33 4.32 -9.41
C GLU A 138 -6.80 2.99 -8.81
N ALA A 139 -6.64 2.83 -7.49
CA ALA A 139 -6.93 1.64 -6.73
C ALA A 139 -6.33 0.36 -7.31
N ILE A 140 -5.03 0.47 -7.57
CA ILE A 140 -4.21 -0.59 -8.12
C ILE A 140 -3.43 -1.26 -7.01
N VAL A 141 -3.43 -2.60 -6.96
CA VAL A 141 -2.37 -3.36 -6.29
C VAL A 141 -1.44 -3.92 -7.37
N GLY A 142 -0.19 -3.46 -7.36
CA GLY A 142 0.85 -3.99 -8.24
C GLY A 142 1.76 -4.94 -7.49
N ILE A 143 1.93 -6.15 -8.02
CA ILE A 143 2.70 -7.23 -7.42
C ILE A 143 3.91 -7.54 -8.30
N TYR A 144 5.09 -7.46 -7.70
CA TYR A 144 6.37 -7.80 -8.34
C TYR A 144 6.95 -9.12 -7.80
N ASP A 145 6.62 -9.48 -6.57
CA ASP A 145 7.09 -10.71 -5.93
C ASP A 145 6.22 -11.93 -6.31
N GLU A 146 6.87 -13.00 -6.79
CA GLU A 146 6.19 -14.22 -7.25
C GLU A 146 5.43 -14.96 -6.13
N LYS A 147 5.89 -14.86 -4.89
CA LYS A 147 5.24 -15.52 -3.75
C LYS A 147 3.97 -14.78 -3.38
N ILE A 148 4.01 -13.45 -3.34
CA ILE A 148 2.81 -12.61 -3.17
C ILE A 148 1.81 -12.87 -4.31
N GLU A 149 2.28 -13.00 -5.55
CA GLU A 149 1.43 -13.33 -6.69
C GLU A 149 0.71 -14.67 -6.52
N LYS A 150 1.42 -15.72 -6.06
CA LYS A 150 0.81 -17.04 -5.80
C LYS A 150 -0.26 -16.95 -4.71
N ILE A 151 0.06 -16.28 -3.60
CA ILE A 151 -0.89 -16.04 -2.50
C ILE A 151 -2.12 -15.29 -3.00
N ALA A 152 -1.94 -14.22 -3.77
CA ALA A 152 -3.03 -13.41 -4.32
C ALA A 152 -3.91 -14.17 -5.33
N LYS A 153 -3.37 -15.21 -5.97
CA LYS A 153 -4.13 -16.10 -6.86
C LYS A 153 -4.75 -17.31 -6.14
N GLY A 154 -4.46 -17.52 -4.86
CA GLY A 154 -4.91 -18.68 -4.09
C GLY A 154 -4.21 -20.00 -4.45
N ASN A 155 -2.96 -19.93 -4.94
CA ASN A 155 -2.14 -21.10 -5.33
C ASN A 155 -1.06 -21.46 -4.29
#